data_AF-A0AAV4S6Q0-F1
#
_entry.id   AF-A0AAV4S6Q0-F1
#
_cell.length_a   1.000
_cell.length_b   1.000
_cell.length_c   1.000
_cell.angle_alpha   90.00
_cell.angle_beta   90.00
_cell.angle_gamma   90.00
#
_symmetry.space_group_name_H-M   'P 1'
#
loop_
_entity.id
_entity.type
_entity.pdbx_description
1 polymer ?
#
loop_
_entity_poly.entity_id
_entity_poly.type
_entity_poly.pdbx_seq_one_letter_code
_entity_poly.pdbx_strand_id
1 'polypeptide(L)'
;MKSLCILAVVLCLAYVAVGKPNEVCDKNSDCEEGECCVQISRFISAKCKPLRKEFHLCFPEIEKHLDNDKYSYMCPCAEGLTCEAQEKEEDGGVTTYKNAKCKKSA
;
A
#
# COMPACT_ATOMS: atom_id res chain seq x y z
N MET A 1 27.34 32.30 -5.55
CA MET A 1 26.43 31.97 -4.42
C MET A 1 25.00 31.75 -4.89
N LYS A 2 24.36 32.69 -5.61
CA LYS A 2 22.97 32.55 -6.10
C LYS A 2 22.74 31.35 -7.03
N SER A 3 23.67 31.05 -7.95
CA SER A 3 23.54 29.90 -8.87
C SER A 3 23.61 28.53 -8.20
N LEU A 4 24.32 28.38 -7.06
CA LEU A 4 24.36 27.11 -6.32
C LEU A 4 23.01 26.83 -5.65
N CYS A 5 22.38 27.85 -5.09
CA CYS A 5 21.05 27.72 -4.49
C CYS A 5 19.99 27.37 -5.54
N ILE A 6 20.07 27.96 -6.73
CA ILE A 6 19.15 27.64 -7.84
C ILE A 6 19.33 26.20 -8.29
N LEU A 7 20.58 25.73 -8.43
CA LEU A 7 20.85 24.34 -8.84
C LEU A 7 20.34 23.32 -7.81
N ALA A 8 20.52 23.59 -6.52
CA ALA A 8 20.03 22.75 -5.44
C ALA A 8 18.49 22.69 -5.40
N VAL A 9 17.81 23.82 -5.62
CA VAL A 9 16.34 23.87 -5.68
C VAL A 9 15.81 23.10 -6.90
N VAL A 10 16.46 23.21 -8.06
CA VAL A 10 16.09 22.46 -9.27
C VAL A 10 16.28 20.95 -9.09
N LEU A 11 17.37 20.52 -8.44
CA LEU A 11 17.61 19.11 -8.12
C LEU A 11 16.58 18.56 -7.13
N CYS A 12 16.21 19.32 -6.08
CA CYS A 12 15.15 18.93 -5.16
C CYS A 12 13.77 18.85 -5.84
N LEU A 13 13.44 19.81 -6.72
CA LEU A 13 12.18 19.79 -7.46
C LEU A 13 12.10 18.64 -8.46
N ALA A 14 13.22 18.29 -9.11
CA ALA A 14 13.31 17.10 -9.97
C ALA A 14 13.09 15.81 -9.16
N TYR A 15 13.62 15.73 -7.93
CA TYR A 15 13.42 14.58 -7.06
C TYR A 15 11.95 14.40 -6.62
N VAL A 16 11.24 15.51 -6.39
CA VAL A 16 9.83 15.48 -5.94
C VAL A 16 8.86 15.16 -7.10
N ALA A 17 9.24 15.44 -8.34
CA ALA A 17 8.40 15.22 -9.52
C ALA A 17 8.33 13.75 -10.00
N VAL A 18 9.10 12.83 -9.41
CA VAL A 18 9.14 11.41 -9.78
C VAL A 18 8.03 10.58 -9.10
N GLY A 19 7.19 11.19 -8.25
CA GLY A 19 5.98 10.49 -7.81
C GLY A 19 4.96 10.43 -8.95
N LYS A 20 4.87 9.31 -9.68
CA LYS A 20 3.76 9.06 -10.62
C LYS A 20 2.57 8.49 -9.84
N PRO A 21 1.53 9.27 -9.49
CA PRO A 21 0.37 8.68 -8.86
C PRO A 21 -0.37 7.80 -9.87
N ASN A 22 -0.49 6.51 -9.55
CA ASN A 22 -1.40 5.55 -10.19
C ASN A 22 -1.01 5.05 -11.59
N GLU A 23 0.21 4.54 -11.78
CA GLU A 23 0.46 3.70 -12.96
C GLU A 23 -0.45 2.46 -12.95
N VAL A 24 -0.92 2.10 -14.14
CA VAL A 24 -1.65 0.85 -14.35
C VAL A 24 -0.66 -0.30 -14.20
N CYS A 25 -1.06 -1.36 -13.51
CA CYS A 25 -0.22 -2.53 -13.24
C CYS A 25 -0.99 -3.82 -13.50
N ASP A 26 -0.26 -4.88 -13.83
CA ASP A 26 -0.81 -6.23 -13.97
C ASP A 26 -0.31 -7.18 -12.86
N LYS A 27 0.84 -6.86 -12.25
CA LYS A 27 1.50 -7.62 -11.18
C LYS A 27 2.24 -6.67 -10.22
N ASN A 28 2.61 -7.17 -9.03
CA ASN A 28 3.26 -6.34 -8.00
C ASN A 28 4.62 -5.78 -8.46
N SER A 29 5.37 -6.54 -9.26
CA SER A 29 6.68 -6.11 -9.79
C SER A 29 6.62 -4.97 -10.82
N ASP A 30 5.42 -4.56 -11.25
CA ASP A 30 5.26 -3.37 -12.09
C ASP A 30 5.28 -2.07 -11.27
N CYS A 31 5.15 -2.17 -9.93
CA CYS A 31 5.10 -1.03 -9.03
C CYS A 31 6.46 -0.74 -8.39
N GLU A 32 6.65 0.51 -7.95
CA GLU A 32 7.88 0.93 -7.29
C GLU A 32 8.00 0.36 -5.86
N GLU A 33 9.19 0.46 -5.29
CA GLU A 33 9.40 0.13 -3.87
C GLU A 33 8.46 0.96 -2.98
N GLY A 34 7.80 0.29 -2.03
CA GLY A 34 6.81 0.93 -1.17
C GLY A 34 5.41 1.03 -1.78
N GLU A 35 5.17 0.39 -2.93
CA GLU A 35 3.86 0.23 -3.54
C GLU A 35 3.48 -1.24 -3.77
N CYS A 36 2.22 -1.49 -4.10
CA CYS A 36 1.72 -2.78 -4.58
C CYS A 36 0.65 -2.58 -5.66
N CYS A 37 0.39 -3.62 -6.44
CA CYS A 37 -0.64 -3.58 -7.47
C CYS A 37 -2.02 -3.89 -6.88
N VAL A 38 -2.98 -2.96 -7.01
CA VAL A 38 -4.31 -3.08 -6.41
C VAL A 38 -5.42 -3.14 -7.46
N GLN A 39 -6.24 -4.18 -7.38
CA GLN A 39 -7.48 -4.35 -8.14
C GLN A 39 -8.68 -3.98 -7.25
N ILE A 40 -9.29 -2.81 -7.48
CA ILE A 40 -10.46 -2.36 -6.70
C ILE A 40 -11.77 -2.99 -7.22
N SER A 41 -11.88 -3.14 -8.54
CA SER A 41 -13.06 -3.69 -9.20
C SER A 41 -12.65 -4.33 -10.51
N ARG A 42 -13.28 -5.44 -10.91
CA ARG A 42 -12.97 -6.14 -12.17
C ARG A 42 -13.23 -5.30 -13.43
N PHE A 43 -13.96 -4.18 -13.31
CA PHE A 43 -14.30 -3.30 -14.43
C PHE A 43 -13.30 -2.16 -14.66
N ILE A 44 -12.32 -1.99 -13.77
CA ILE A 44 -11.34 -0.90 -13.82
C ILE A 44 -9.95 -1.52 -13.83
N SER A 45 -9.00 -0.97 -14.58
CA SER A 45 -7.62 -1.45 -14.52
C SER A 45 -7.05 -1.34 -13.10
N ALA A 46 -6.25 -2.34 -12.71
CA ALA A 46 -5.48 -2.30 -11.48
C ALA A 46 -4.45 -1.17 -11.53
N LYS A 47 -4.09 -0.65 -10.35
CA LYS A 47 -3.21 0.50 -10.21
C LYS A 47 -2.24 0.29 -9.07
N CYS A 48 -1.02 0.81 -9.23
CA CYS A 48 -0.08 0.88 -8.13
C CYS A 48 -0.61 1.81 -7.04
N LYS A 49 -0.53 1.33 -5.80
CA LYS A 49 -0.97 2.03 -4.59
C LYS A 49 0.12 1.93 -3.53
N PRO A 50 0.25 2.93 -2.65
CA PRO A 50 1.22 2.88 -1.57
C PRO A 50 0.88 1.78 -0.54
N LEU A 51 1.91 1.16 0.00
CA LEU A 51 1.81 0.29 1.18
C LEU A 51 1.18 1.02 2.37
N ARG A 52 0.52 0.27 3.25
CA ARG A 52 -0.20 0.84 4.39
C ARG A 52 0.77 1.24 5.49
N LYS A 53 0.63 2.48 5.96
CA LYS A 53 1.45 3.08 7.02
C LYS A 53 0.95 2.67 8.40
N GLU A 54 1.71 2.98 9.43
CA GLU A 54 1.30 2.77 10.81
C GLU A 54 -0.08 3.41 11.08
N PHE A 55 -0.92 2.72 11.84
CA PHE A 55 -2.30 3.06 12.20
C PHE A 55 -3.33 3.10 11.06
N HIS A 56 -2.92 2.86 9.81
CA HIS A 56 -3.86 2.71 8.71
C HIS A 56 -4.65 1.40 8.83
N LEU A 57 -5.92 1.43 8.41
CA LEU A 57 -6.75 0.23 8.25
C LEU A 57 -6.05 -0.79 7.34
N CYS A 58 -6.11 -2.06 7.70
CA CYS A 58 -5.57 -3.18 6.94
C CYS A 58 -6.54 -4.36 6.95
N PHE A 59 -6.35 -5.30 6.03
CA PHE A 59 -7.03 -6.60 6.09
C PHE A 59 -6.10 -7.63 6.74
N PRO A 60 -6.53 -8.25 7.86
CA PRO A 60 -5.88 -9.44 8.38
C PRO A 60 -5.93 -10.55 7.31
N GLU A 61 -4.92 -11.40 7.27
CA GLU A 61 -4.81 -12.48 6.28
C GLU A 61 -4.87 -11.95 4.83
N ILE A 62 -4.07 -10.90 4.56
CA ILE A 62 -4.03 -10.18 3.28
C ILE A 62 -3.74 -11.10 2.09
N GLU A 63 -3.11 -12.24 2.31
CA GLU A 63 -2.82 -13.28 1.32
C GLU A 63 -4.11 -13.86 0.71
N LYS A 64 -5.21 -13.90 1.49
CA LYS A 64 -6.55 -14.29 0.99
C LYS A 64 -7.15 -13.25 0.03
N HIS A 65 -6.60 -12.04 0.04
CA HIS A 65 -7.00 -10.93 -0.82
C HIS A 65 -6.04 -10.72 -1.99
N LEU A 66 -5.04 -11.60 -2.17
CA LEU A 66 -4.12 -11.59 -3.31
C LEU A 66 -4.64 -12.54 -4.40
N ASP A 67 -4.94 -11.99 -5.58
CA ASP A 67 -5.36 -12.77 -6.76
C ASP A 67 -4.54 -12.36 -7.97
N ASN A 68 -3.94 -13.32 -8.67
CA ASN A 68 -3.08 -13.08 -9.85
C ASN A 68 -2.04 -11.97 -9.61
N ASP A 69 -1.36 -12.02 -8.45
CA ASP A 69 -0.36 -11.04 -8.00
C ASP A 69 -0.90 -9.60 -7.85
N LYS A 70 -2.21 -9.46 -7.62
CA LYS A 70 -2.89 -8.18 -7.37
C LYS A 70 -3.69 -8.25 -6.07
N TYR A 71 -3.48 -7.25 -5.21
CA TYR A 71 -4.23 -7.15 -3.97
C TYR A 71 -5.61 -6.56 -4.21
N SER A 72 -6.62 -7.13 -3.56
CA SER A 72 -7.98 -6.63 -3.61
C SER A 72 -8.16 -5.45 -2.66
N TYR A 73 -8.69 -4.34 -3.18
CA TYR A 73 -9.04 -3.10 -2.45
C TYR A 73 -7.89 -2.29 -1.84
N MET A 74 -6.87 -2.91 -1.23
CA MET A 74 -5.76 -2.20 -0.58
C MET A 74 -4.47 -3.02 -0.55
N CYS A 75 -3.34 -2.32 -0.43
CA CYS A 75 -2.04 -2.94 -0.22
C CYS A 75 -1.86 -3.53 1.20
N PRO A 76 -0.86 -4.41 1.40
CA PRO A 76 -0.44 -4.83 2.73
C PRO A 76 0.20 -3.68 3.53
N CYS A 77 0.45 -3.94 4.81
CA CYS A 77 1.27 -3.06 5.63
C CYS A 77 2.70 -2.95 5.07
N ALA A 78 3.30 -1.77 5.25
CA ALA A 78 4.70 -1.56 4.89
C ALA A 78 5.64 -2.45 5.71
N GLU A 79 6.88 -2.60 5.24
CA GLU A 79 7.91 -3.38 5.95
C GLU A 79 8.05 -2.94 7.41
N GLY A 80 8.21 -3.90 8.32
CA GLY A 80 8.28 -3.66 9.77
C GLY A 80 6.94 -3.35 10.43
N LEU A 81 5.82 -3.47 9.70
CA LEU A 81 4.47 -3.35 10.24
C LEU A 81 3.68 -4.65 10.06
N THR A 82 2.90 -5.00 11.08
CA THR A 82 1.98 -6.15 11.08
C THR A 82 0.53 -5.65 11.18
N CYS A 83 -0.40 -6.32 10.49
CA CYS A 83 -1.82 -6.00 10.58
C CYS A 83 -2.43 -6.64 11.84
N GLU A 84 -2.87 -5.82 12.79
CA GLU A 84 -3.44 -6.28 14.06
C GLU A 84 -4.89 -5.81 14.24
N ALA A 85 -5.81 -6.77 14.45
CA ALA A 85 -7.18 -6.50 14.86
C ALA A 85 -7.26 -6.17 16.36
N GLN A 86 -8.16 -5.27 16.74
CA GLN A 86 -8.46 -5.01 18.16
C GLN A 86 -9.36 -6.09 18.73
N GLU A 87 -10.33 -6.53 17.95
CA GLU A 87 -11.26 -7.59 18.33
C GLU A 87 -11.37 -8.60 17.17
N LYS A 88 -11.42 -9.88 17.53
CA LYS A 88 -11.67 -11.00 16.63
C LYS A 88 -12.87 -11.76 17.17
N GLU A 89 -13.92 -11.83 16.38
CA GLU A 89 -15.14 -12.59 16.70
C GLU A 89 -15.25 -13.77 15.74
N GLU A 90 -15.55 -14.95 16.26
CA GLU A 90 -15.84 -16.14 15.47
C GLU A 90 -17.28 -16.56 15.75
N ASP A 91 -18.15 -16.44 14.75
CA ASP A 91 -19.55 -16.85 14.84
C ASP A 91 -19.92 -17.72 13.64
N GLY A 92 -20.43 -18.93 13.90
CA GLY A 92 -20.88 -19.85 12.85
C GLY A 92 -19.83 -20.19 11.79
N GLY A 93 -18.53 -20.13 12.11
CA GLY A 93 -17.43 -20.36 11.17
C GLY A 93 -17.00 -19.13 10.35
N VAL A 94 -17.59 -17.96 10.63
CA VAL A 94 -17.18 -16.68 10.07
C VAL A 94 -16.32 -15.92 11.07
N THR A 95 -15.10 -15.58 10.68
CA THR A 95 -14.23 -14.71 11.46
C THR A 95 -14.44 -13.24 11.06
N THR A 96 -14.81 -12.41 12.03
CA THR A 96 -14.91 -10.95 11.87
C THR A 96 -13.76 -10.27 12.59
N TYR A 97 -13.03 -9.43 11.86
CA TYR A 97 -11.95 -8.61 12.41
C TYR A 97 -12.42 -7.16 12.55
N LYS A 98 -12.38 -6.61 13.77
CA LYS A 98 -12.77 -5.20 14.02
C LYS A 98 -11.54 -4.33 14.24
N ASN A 99 -11.57 -3.14 13.64
CA ASN A 99 -10.55 -2.09 13.77
C ASN A 99 -9.12 -2.57 13.50
N ALA A 100 -8.94 -3.44 12.51
CA ALA A 100 -7.62 -3.93 12.13
C ALA A 100 -6.74 -2.81 11.56
N LYS A 101 -5.57 -2.61 12.15
CA LYS A 101 -4.64 -1.53 11.77
C LYS A 101 -3.21 -2.04 11.71
N CYS A 102 -2.41 -1.45 10.82
CA CYS A 102 -0.98 -1.69 10.80
C CYS A 102 -0.33 -1.14 12.07
N LYS A 103 0.45 -1.95 12.77
CA LYS A 103 1.25 -1.57 13.93
C LYS A 103 2.67 -2.08 13.76
N LYS A 104 3.63 -1.53 14.49
CA LYS A 104 5.02 -2.03 14.46
C LYS A 104 5.04 -3.51 14.82
N SER A 105 5.73 -4.29 14.00
CA SER A 105 6.04 -5.68 14.32
C SER A 105 6.82 -5.70 15.63
N ALA A 106 6.40 -6.56 16.56
CA ALA A 106 7.04 -6.75 17.86
C ALA A 106 8.40 -7.45 17.73
#